data_AF-A0A7W7CZV1-F1
#
_entry.id   AF-A0A7W7CZV1-F1
#
_cell.length_a   1.000
_cell.length_b   1.000
_cell.length_c   1.000
_cell.angle_alpha   90.00
_cell.angle_beta   90.00
_cell.angle_gamma   90.00
#
_symmetry.space_group_name_H-M   'P 1'
#
loop_
_entity.id
_entity.type
_entity.pdbx_description
1 polymer ?
#
loop_
_entity_poly.entity_id
_entity_poly.type
_entity_poly.pdbx_seq_one_letter_code
_entity_poly.pdbx_strand_id
1 'polypeptide(L)'
;MEISPDILQAAAADPASEAWSFIWAKSCHQGNCDPASAVLVPWLSTTIAAFTGEACVKALALAGYIVVDSLEADRTSYRGEIAALRGMAAQRLANASDDREFVYLQQAILGFDGDELWGKELDHLNDGEVDVECPGCDAEVLVDLGDDESSVIPGLSSEVAERLHAEAVEGGRAVLATALTRLFGRIECPECGSLFNVAEHLAGVSRG
;
A
#
# COMPACT_ATOMS: atom_id res chain seq x y z
N MET A 1 -1.55 0.62 -23.46
CA MET A 1 -1.17 -0.66 -22.82
C MET A 1 -1.98 -1.79 -23.44
N GLU A 2 -1.34 -2.87 -23.90
CA GLU A 2 -2.04 -4.05 -24.43
C GLU A 2 -1.72 -5.28 -23.58
N ILE A 3 -2.69 -5.73 -22.79
CA ILE A 3 -2.69 -7.03 -22.11
C ILE A 3 -3.58 -7.94 -22.95
N SER A 4 -3.09 -9.11 -23.36
CA SER A 4 -3.86 -9.99 -24.24
C SER A 4 -5.08 -10.59 -23.52
N PRO A 5 -6.18 -10.87 -24.23
CA PRO A 5 -7.36 -11.50 -23.65
C PRO A 5 -7.07 -12.83 -22.94
N ASP A 6 -6.14 -13.63 -23.48
CA ASP A 6 -5.76 -14.92 -22.89
C ASP A 6 -5.14 -14.76 -21.50
N ILE A 7 -4.36 -13.69 -21.28
CA ILE A 7 -3.77 -13.39 -19.97
C ILE A 7 -4.85 -12.96 -18.98
N LEU A 8 -5.79 -12.11 -19.40
CA LEU A 8 -6.92 -11.71 -18.55
C LEU A 8 -7.81 -12.90 -18.21
N GLN A 9 -8.06 -13.81 -19.16
CA GLN A 9 -8.83 -15.02 -18.92
C GLN A 9 -8.13 -15.96 -17.94
N ALA A 10 -6.81 -16.16 -18.08
CA ALA A 10 -6.03 -16.98 -17.16
C ALA A 10 -6.03 -16.40 -15.73
N ALA A 11 -5.91 -15.08 -15.60
CA ALA A 11 -5.98 -14.39 -14.31
C ALA A 11 -7.39 -14.48 -13.67
N ALA A 12 -8.45 -14.38 -14.49
CA ALA A 12 -9.83 -14.49 -14.02
C ALA A 12 -10.26 -15.91 -13.64
N ALA A 13 -9.61 -16.93 -14.20
CA ALA A 13 -9.89 -18.33 -13.88
C ALA A 13 -9.27 -18.77 -12.55
N ASP A 14 -8.13 -18.18 -12.16
CA ASP A 14 -7.39 -18.55 -10.96
C ASP A 14 -6.72 -17.32 -10.32
N PRO A 15 -7.10 -16.95 -9.07
CA PRO A 15 -6.46 -15.84 -8.36
C PRO A 15 -4.97 -16.08 -8.06
N ALA A 16 -4.50 -17.33 -8.07
CA ALA A 16 -3.09 -17.67 -7.89
C ALA A 16 -2.29 -17.73 -9.20
N SER A 17 -2.92 -17.47 -10.34
CA SER A 17 -2.28 -17.55 -11.66
C SER A 17 -1.09 -16.62 -11.80
N GLU A 18 -0.01 -17.10 -12.44
CA GLU A 18 1.15 -16.27 -12.81
C GLU A 18 0.78 -15.11 -13.76
N ALA A 19 -0.37 -15.19 -14.43
CA ALA A 19 -0.93 -14.10 -15.23
C ALA A 19 -1.04 -12.79 -14.43
N TRP A 20 -1.31 -12.84 -13.13
CA TRP A 20 -1.33 -11.66 -12.27
C TRP A 20 0.03 -10.96 -12.18
N SER A 21 1.13 -11.71 -12.17
CA SER A 21 2.48 -11.12 -12.21
C SER A 21 2.73 -10.41 -13.54
N PHE A 22 2.24 -10.96 -14.64
CA PHE A 22 2.37 -10.32 -15.96
C PHE A 22 1.54 -9.03 -16.03
N ILE A 23 0.29 -9.06 -15.56
CA ILE A 23 -0.58 -7.86 -15.52
C ILE A 23 0.09 -6.79 -14.65
N TRP A 24 0.62 -7.16 -13.47
CA TRP A 24 1.36 -6.24 -12.61
C TRP A 24 2.54 -5.62 -13.34
N ALA A 25 3.43 -6.44 -13.91
CA ALA A 25 4.63 -5.97 -14.59
C ALA A 25 4.33 -5.14 -15.85
N LYS A 26 3.12 -5.24 -16.42
CA LYS A 26 2.66 -4.38 -17.53
C LYS A 26 2.00 -3.11 -17.06
N SER A 27 1.38 -3.14 -15.88
CA SER A 27 0.65 -2.01 -15.33
C SER A 27 1.56 -1.06 -14.56
N CYS A 28 2.54 -1.63 -13.84
CA CYS A 28 3.33 -0.90 -12.86
C CYS A 28 4.83 -1.17 -13.02
N HIS A 29 5.61 -0.11 -12.86
CA HIS A 29 7.05 -0.04 -13.02
C HIS A 29 7.64 0.84 -11.91
N GLN A 30 8.61 0.30 -11.16
CA GLN A 30 9.39 1.04 -10.15
C GLN A 30 8.51 1.79 -9.12
N GLY A 31 7.45 1.15 -8.61
CA GLY A 31 6.57 1.72 -7.58
C GLY A 31 5.40 2.57 -8.11
N ASN A 32 5.34 2.84 -9.41
CA ASN A 32 4.23 3.58 -10.03
C ASN A 32 3.52 2.75 -11.11
N CYS A 33 2.23 2.97 -11.30
CA CYS A 33 1.47 2.44 -12.43
C CYS A 33 1.32 3.46 -13.57
N ASP A 34 1.28 2.98 -14.81
CA ASP A 34 0.89 3.79 -15.97
C ASP A 34 -0.58 4.23 -15.78
N PRO A 35 -0.91 5.52 -15.82
CA PRO A 35 -2.28 6.00 -15.69
C PRO A 35 -3.25 5.33 -16.69
N ALA A 36 -2.75 4.90 -17.86
CA ALA A 36 -3.54 4.18 -18.86
C ALA A 36 -4.05 2.81 -18.36
N SER A 37 -3.46 2.25 -17.29
CA SER A 37 -3.94 1.03 -16.63
C SER A 37 -5.30 1.19 -15.96
N ALA A 38 -5.79 2.42 -15.74
CA ALA A 38 -7.10 2.67 -15.14
C ALA A 38 -8.25 1.96 -15.88
N VAL A 39 -8.08 1.69 -17.19
CA VAL A 39 -9.02 0.91 -18.00
C VAL A 39 -9.29 -0.51 -17.45
N LEU A 40 -8.38 -1.04 -16.62
CA LEU A 40 -8.52 -2.36 -16.00
C LEU A 40 -9.45 -2.35 -14.79
N VAL A 41 -9.75 -1.19 -14.19
CA VAL A 41 -10.52 -1.09 -12.93
C VAL A 41 -11.88 -1.81 -13.01
N PRO A 42 -12.71 -1.64 -14.07
CA PRO A 42 -13.97 -2.37 -14.17
C PRO A 42 -13.81 -3.89 -14.28
N TRP A 43 -12.80 -4.34 -15.03
CA TRP A 43 -12.49 -5.76 -15.15
C TRP A 43 -12.00 -6.35 -13.83
N LEU A 44 -11.12 -5.64 -13.11
CA LEU A 44 -10.62 -6.03 -11.79
C LEU A 44 -11.77 -6.15 -10.79
N SER A 45 -12.66 -5.15 -10.74
CA SER A 45 -13.83 -5.15 -9.84
C SER A 45 -14.73 -6.37 -10.09
N THR A 46 -15.07 -6.65 -11.34
CA THR A 46 -15.90 -7.81 -11.71
C THR A 46 -15.19 -9.14 -11.41
N THR A 47 -13.90 -9.24 -11.74
CA THR A 47 -13.13 -10.48 -11.60
C THR A 47 -12.91 -10.82 -10.13
N ILE A 48 -12.53 -9.85 -9.32
CA ILE A 48 -12.28 -10.05 -7.89
C ILE A 48 -13.58 -10.41 -7.15
N ALA A 49 -14.71 -9.84 -7.55
CA ALA A 49 -16.01 -10.18 -6.99
C ALA A 49 -16.43 -11.64 -7.25
N ALA A 50 -15.92 -12.26 -8.31
CA ALA A 50 -16.19 -13.65 -8.64
C ALA A 50 -15.34 -14.65 -7.84
N PHE A 51 -14.26 -14.21 -7.19
CA PHE A 51 -13.42 -15.09 -6.39
C PHE A 51 -14.06 -15.41 -5.04
N THR A 52 -14.19 -16.71 -4.76
CA THR A 52 -14.82 -17.22 -3.53
C THR A 52 -13.81 -17.59 -2.43
N GLY A 53 -12.52 -17.27 -2.61
CA GLY A 53 -11.43 -17.62 -1.69
C GLY A 53 -10.51 -16.45 -1.34
N GLU A 54 -9.62 -16.69 -0.38
CA GLU A 54 -8.73 -15.67 0.22
C GLU A 54 -7.61 -15.18 -0.73
N ALA A 55 -7.26 -15.96 -1.76
CA ALA A 55 -6.08 -15.75 -2.61
C ALA A 55 -6.09 -14.51 -3.55
N CYS A 56 -7.06 -13.60 -3.44
CA CYS A 56 -7.17 -12.45 -4.33
C CYS A 56 -6.56 -11.15 -3.78
N VAL A 57 -5.83 -11.20 -2.65
CA VAL A 57 -5.14 -10.04 -2.06
C VAL A 57 -4.21 -9.37 -3.07
N LYS A 58 -3.44 -10.16 -3.84
CA LYS A 58 -2.56 -9.62 -4.89
C LYS A 58 -3.32 -8.83 -5.97
N ALA A 59 -4.50 -9.30 -6.36
CA ALA A 59 -5.34 -8.62 -7.34
C ALA A 59 -5.93 -7.31 -6.77
N LEU A 60 -6.31 -7.30 -5.50
CA LEU A 60 -6.76 -6.10 -4.80
C LEU A 60 -5.64 -5.08 -4.62
N ALA A 61 -4.44 -5.52 -4.24
CA ALA A 61 -3.26 -4.68 -4.14
C ALA A 61 -2.95 -4.00 -5.48
N LEU A 62 -2.94 -4.77 -6.58
CA LEU A 62 -2.75 -4.23 -7.93
C LEU A 62 -3.79 -3.16 -8.26
N ALA A 63 -5.07 -3.43 -7.97
CA ALA A 63 -6.14 -2.48 -8.21
C ALA A 63 -5.95 -1.19 -7.40
N GLY A 64 -5.50 -1.28 -6.15
CA GLY A 64 -5.17 -0.13 -5.30
C GLY A 64 -4.09 0.75 -5.93
N TYR A 65 -2.96 0.16 -6.31
CA TYR A 65 -1.87 0.87 -6.98
C TYR A 65 -2.30 1.55 -8.29
N ILE A 66 -3.05 0.85 -9.14
CA ILE A 66 -3.59 1.43 -10.39
C ILE A 66 -4.48 2.64 -10.10
N VAL A 67 -5.33 2.57 -9.06
CA VAL A 67 -6.24 3.67 -8.71
C VAL A 67 -5.46 4.88 -8.19
N VAL A 68 -4.41 4.67 -7.40
CA VAL A 68 -3.55 5.77 -6.92
C VAL A 68 -2.95 6.56 -8.08
N ASP A 69 -2.39 5.88 -9.09
CA ASP A 69 -1.76 6.54 -10.25
C ASP A 69 -2.74 6.91 -11.38
N SER A 70 -4.03 6.62 -11.22
CA SER A 70 -5.04 6.96 -12.24
C SER A 70 -5.38 8.46 -12.25
N LEU A 71 -5.79 8.96 -13.41
CA LEU A 71 -6.22 10.35 -13.53
C LEU A 71 -7.55 10.60 -12.80
N GLU A 72 -7.78 11.82 -12.33
CA GLU A 72 -9.05 12.19 -11.66
C GLU A 72 -10.30 11.89 -12.50
N ALA A 73 -10.20 12.06 -13.82
CA ALA A 73 -11.28 11.74 -14.75
C ALA A 73 -11.62 10.24 -14.75
N ASP A 74 -10.61 9.38 -14.67
CA ASP A 74 -10.78 7.93 -14.57
C ASP A 74 -11.34 7.53 -13.20
N ARG A 75 -10.79 8.09 -12.10
CA ARG A 75 -11.33 7.90 -10.74
C ARG A 75 -12.80 8.28 -10.64
N THR A 76 -13.18 9.37 -11.31
CA THR A 76 -14.58 9.81 -11.37
C THR A 76 -15.44 8.85 -12.19
N SER A 77 -14.92 8.39 -13.34
CA SER A 77 -15.63 7.48 -14.24
C SER A 77 -15.86 6.10 -13.63
N TYR A 78 -14.89 5.58 -12.87
CA TYR A 78 -14.92 4.24 -12.27
C TYR A 78 -15.26 4.25 -10.77
N ARG A 79 -15.90 5.32 -10.26
CA ARG A 79 -16.18 5.50 -8.83
C ARG A 79 -16.94 4.32 -8.22
N GLY A 80 -17.89 3.74 -8.95
CA GLY A 80 -18.68 2.61 -8.46
C GLY A 80 -17.84 1.35 -8.26
N GLU A 81 -16.96 1.08 -9.22
CA GLU A 81 -16.04 -0.05 -9.24
C GLU A 81 -14.97 0.09 -8.17
N ILE A 82 -14.43 1.30 -7.97
CA ILE A 82 -13.51 1.64 -6.88
C ILE A 82 -14.17 1.41 -5.52
N ALA A 83 -15.42 1.86 -5.34
CA ALA A 83 -16.16 1.65 -4.10
C ALA A 83 -16.41 0.14 -3.82
N ALA A 84 -16.69 -0.65 -4.87
CA ALA A 84 -16.84 -2.09 -4.74
C ALA A 84 -15.52 -2.78 -4.35
N LEU A 85 -14.40 -2.41 -4.99
CA LEU A 85 -13.06 -2.89 -4.67
C LEU A 85 -12.67 -2.56 -3.22
N ARG A 86 -12.93 -1.31 -2.77
CA ARG A 86 -12.73 -0.90 -1.37
C ARG A 86 -13.52 -1.78 -0.40
N GLY A 87 -14.81 -2.01 -0.68
CA GLY A 87 -15.65 -2.86 0.16
C GLY A 87 -15.15 -4.31 0.24
N MET A 88 -14.62 -4.84 -0.87
CA MET A 88 -14.02 -6.17 -0.94
C MET A 88 -12.67 -6.27 -0.20
N ALA A 89 -11.86 -5.21 -0.22
CA ALA A 89 -10.63 -5.13 0.55
C ALA A 89 -10.92 -5.06 2.06
N ALA A 90 -11.86 -4.21 2.47
CA ALA A 90 -12.26 -4.08 3.87
C ALA A 90 -12.81 -5.39 4.46
N GLN A 91 -13.64 -6.13 3.71
CA GLN A 91 -14.13 -7.44 4.14
C GLN A 91 -13.02 -8.47 4.35
N ARG A 92 -11.95 -8.39 3.55
CA ARG A 92 -10.81 -9.30 3.63
C ARG A 92 -9.80 -8.91 4.68
N LEU A 93 -9.65 -7.61 4.97
CA LEU A 93 -8.73 -7.12 5.99
C LEU A 93 -8.98 -7.81 7.35
N ALA A 94 -10.25 -7.97 7.73
CA ALA A 94 -10.65 -8.67 8.96
C ALA A 94 -10.25 -10.15 9.03
N ASN A 95 -9.93 -10.77 7.88
CA ASN A 95 -9.60 -12.19 7.74
C ASN A 95 -8.22 -12.40 7.09
N ALA A 96 -7.37 -11.37 7.02
CA ALA A 96 -6.05 -11.52 6.42
C ALA A 96 -5.26 -12.64 7.11
N SER A 97 -4.51 -13.43 6.35
CA SER A 97 -3.84 -14.61 6.93
C SER A 97 -2.56 -14.25 7.70
N ASP A 98 -1.83 -13.24 7.23
CA ASP A 98 -0.58 -12.77 7.80
C ASP A 98 -0.47 -11.23 7.73
N ASP A 99 0.58 -10.68 8.38
CA ASP A 99 0.78 -9.23 8.49
C ASP A 99 1.03 -8.60 7.12
N ARG A 100 1.62 -9.36 6.19
CA ARG A 100 1.93 -8.92 4.83
C ARG A 100 0.67 -8.71 4.00
N GLU A 101 -0.25 -9.66 4.04
CA GLU A 101 -1.57 -9.50 3.42
C GLU A 101 -2.35 -8.36 4.07
N PHE A 102 -2.24 -8.20 5.40
CA PHE A 102 -2.93 -7.13 6.12
C PHE A 102 -2.46 -5.75 5.65
N VAL A 103 -1.14 -5.53 5.53
CA VAL A 103 -0.56 -4.29 4.99
C VAL A 103 -1.02 -4.04 3.56
N TYR A 104 -1.00 -5.05 2.69
CA TYR A 104 -1.49 -4.88 1.32
C TYR A 104 -2.95 -4.46 1.23
N LEU A 105 -3.80 -4.98 2.13
CA LEU A 105 -5.20 -4.63 2.17
C LEU A 105 -5.42 -3.21 2.71
N GLN A 106 -4.70 -2.80 3.77
CA GLN A 106 -4.73 -1.42 4.27
C GLN A 106 -4.29 -0.43 3.20
N GLN A 107 -3.18 -0.72 2.51
CA GLN A 107 -2.66 0.11 1.43
C GLN A 107 -3.65 0.21 0.27
N ALA A 108 -4.27 -0.90 -0.13
CA ALA A 108 -5.27 -0.86 -1.18
C ALA A 108 -6.48 0.00 -0.79
N ILE A 109 -6.96 -0.12 0.46
CA ILE A 109 -8.07 0.70 0.98
C ILE A 109 -7.73 2.19 0.94
N LEU A 110 -6.52 2.56 1.36
CA LEU A 110 -6.00 3.92 1.27
C LEU A 110 -5.99 4.44 -0.17
N GLY A 111 -5.48 3.65 -1.11
CA GLY A 111 -5.49 4.00 -2.53
C GLY A 111 -6.89 4.19 -3.09
N PHE A 112 -7.84 3.33 -2.73
CA PHE A 112 -9.25 3.49 -3.12
C PHE A 112 -9.95 4.69 -2.47
N ASP A 113 -9.49 5.11 -1.28
CA ASP A 113 -9.95 6.31 -0.59
C ASP A 113 -9.29 7.59 -1.13
N GLY A 114 -8.32 7.46 -2.04
CA GLY A 114 -7.63 8.58 -2.70
C GLY A 114 -6.43 9.11 -1.92
N ASP A 115 -5.89 8.36 -0.95
CA ASP A 115 -4.63 8.69 -0.30
C ASP A 115 -3.46 8.29 -1.22
N GLU A 116 -2.89 9.28 -1.90
CA GLU A 116 -1.85 9.06 -2.92
C GLU A 116 -0.49 8.71 -2.31
N LEU A 117 -0.26 9.05 -1.03
CA LEU A 117 0.99 8.77 -0.33
C LEU A 117 0.94 7.36 0.28
N TRP A 118 0.02 7.14 1.21
CA TRP A 118 -0.05 5.87 1.94
C TRP A 118 -0.71 4.76 1.13
N GLY A 119 -1.32 5.08 -0.01
CA GLY A 119 -1.67 4.10 -1.04
C GLY A 119 -0.46 3.47 -1.75
N LYS A 120 0.76 3.98 -1.51
CA LYS A 120 2.03 3.49 -2.09
C LYS A 120 3.07 3.15 -1.04
N GLU A 121 3.29 4.05 -0.09
CA GLU A 121 4.42 3.98 0.85
C GLU A 121 4.17 3.07 2.07
N LEU A 122 2.97 2.49 2.22
CA LEU A 122 2.69 1.63 3.38
C LEU A 122 3.43 0.28 3.28
N ASP A 123 3.85 -0.15 2.08
CA ASP A 123 4.56 -1.41 1.84
C ASP A 123 5.95 -1.44 2.47
N HIS A 124 6.51 -0.30 2.87
CA HIS A 124 7.73 -0.24 3.71
C HIS A 124 7.59 -1.05 5.01
N LEU A 125 6.36 -1.21 5.54
CA LEU A 125 6.11 -2.10 6.68
C LEU A 125 6.39 -3.58 6.37
N ASN A 126 6.17 -3.99 5.11
CA ASN A 126 6.47 -5.35 4.67
C ASN A 126 7.97 -5.56 4.39
N ASP A 127 8.66 -4.51 3.96
CA ASP A 127 10.11 -4.52 3.82
C ASP A 127 10.80 -4.53 5.18
N GLY A 128 10.15 -3.95 6.20
CA GLY A 128 10.62 -3.92 7.59
C GLY A 128 11.63 -2.80 7.86
N GLU A 129 11.96 -2.02 6.84
CA GLU A 129 12.86 -0.89 6.89
C GLU A 129 12.42 0.20 5.91
N VAL A 130 12.85 1.43 6.12
CA VAL A 130 12.61 2.53 5.19
C VAL A 130 13.80 3.48 5.14
N ASP A 131 14.21 3.86 3.94
CA ASP A 131 15.22 4.89 3.71
C ASP A 131 14.59 6.27 3.73
N VAL A 132 15.13 7.17 4.56
CA VAL A 132 14.73 8.59 4.61
C VAL A 132 15.96 9.48 4.58
N GLU A 133 15.86 10.64 3.95
CA GLU A 133 16.93 11.64 3.97
C GLU A 133 16.76 12.57 5.17
N CYS A 134 17.85 12.84 5.90
CA CYS A 134 17.82 13.78 7.00
C CYS A 134 17.59 15.22 6.47
N PRO A 135 16.55 15.93 6.91
CA PRO A 135 16.27 17.29 6.44
C PRO A 135 17.28 18.34 6.91
N GLY A 136 18.19 17.99 7.82
CA GLY A 136 19.23 18.87 8.35
C GLY A 136 20.56 18.78 7.62
N CYS A 137 20.91 17.62 7.05
CA CYS A 137 22.22 17.38 6.45
C CYS A 137 22.22 16.47 5.21
N ASP A 138 21.04 16.11 4.70
CA ASP A 138 20.83 15.28 3.50
C ASP A 138 21.46 13.87 3.56
N ALA A 139 21.83 13.41 4.76
CA ALA A 139 22.34 12.06 4.95
C ALA A 139 21.18 11.06 4.87
N GLU A 140 21.35 9.99 4.09
CA GLU A 140 20.45 8.83 4.10
C GLU A 140 20.48 8.15 5.47
N VAL A 141 19.30 7.90 6.02
CA VAL A 141 19.09 7.21 7.29
C VAL A 141 18.17 6.03 7.03
N LEU A 142 18.71 4.82 7.17
CA LEU A 142 17.92 3.60 7.16
C LEU A 142 17.22 3.42 8.50
N VAL A 143 15.89 3.39 8.48
CA VAL A 143 15.05 3.23 9.67
C VAL A 143 14.56 1.79 9.76
N ASP A 144 14.96 1.08 10.81
CA ASP A 144 14.43 -0.26 11.10
C ASP A 144 13.05 -0.15 11.78
N LEU A 145 12.05 -0.79 11.17
CA LEU A 145 10.66 -0.85 11.62
C LEU A 145 10.34 -2.13 12.41
N GLY A 146 11.18 -3.16 12.33
CA GLY A 146 11.00 -4.46 12.97
C GLY A 146 11.70 -4.64 14.31
N ASP A 147 12.83 -3.97 14.53
CA ASP A 147 13.70 -4.19 15.69
C ASP A 147 13.26 -3.43 16.97
N ASP A 148 13.19 -4.14 18.09
CA ASP A 148 12.90 -3.60 19.42
C ASP A 148 13.99 -2.64 19.94
N GLU A 149 15.21 -2.72 19.41
CA GLU A 149 16.31 -1.80 19.71
C GLU A 149 16.34 -0.58 18.75
N SER A 150 15.31 -0.39 17.93
CA SER A 150 15.18 0.76 17.03
C SER A 150 15.33 2.08 17.79
N SER A 151 16.15 2.99 17.24
CA SER A 151 16.37 4.34 17.79
C SER A 151 15.18 5.29 17.57
N VAL A 152 14.12 4.81 16.91
CA VAL A 152 12.91 5.56 16.64
C VAL A 152 12.13 5.78 17.94
N ILE A 153 11.79 7.04 18.20
CA ILE A 153 10.80 7.43 19.21
C ILE A 153 9.41 7.13 18.63
N PRO A 154 8.67 6.16 19.19
CA PRO A 154 7.38 5.75 18.65
C PRO A 154 6.35 6.88 18.70
N GLY A 155 5.49 6.97 17.67
CA GLY A 155 4.41 7.94 17.60
C GLY A 155 3.41 7.65 16.49
N LEU A 156 2.22 8.26 16.60
CA LEU A 156 1.18 8.24 15.58
C LEU A 156 0.94 9.69 15.14
N SER A 157 1.73 10.18 14.18
CA SER A 157 1.79 11.60 13.84
C SER A 157 0.59 12.15 13.06
N SER A 158 -0.41 11.33 12.75
CA SER A 158 -1.57 11.71 11.94
C SER A 158 -2.80 10.85 12.21
N GLU A 159 -3.98 11.31 11.77
CA GLU A 159 -5.23 10.53 11.85
C GLU A 159 -5.15 9.21 11.07
N VAL A 160 -4.40 9.17 9.96
CA VAL A 160 -4.20 7.93 9.19
C VAL A 160 -3.38 6.94 10.01
N ALA A 161 -2.34 7.42 10.72
CA ALA A 161 -1.52 6.59 11.60
C ALA A 161 -2.36 5.98 12.73
N GLU A 162 -3.18 6.81 13.38
CA GLU A 162 -4.09 6.37 14.44
C GLU A 162 -5.06 5.29 13.96
N ARG A 163 -5.65 5.48 12.78
CA ARG A 163 -6.57 4.51 12.17
C ARG A 163 -5.87 3.20 11.84
N LEU A 164 -4.74 3.24 11.12
CA LEU A 164 -4.00 2.04 10.71
C LEU A 164 -3.53 1.23 11.93
N HIS A 165 -3.04 1.93 12.96
CA HIS A 165 -2.63 1.31 14.22
C HIS A 165 -3.82 0.66 14.94
N ALA A 166 -4.96 1.35 15.04
CA ALA A 166 -6.17 0.80 15.65
C ALA A 166 -6.64 -0.47 14.92
N GLU A 167 -6.69 -0.45 13.59
CA GLU A 167 -7.03 -1.62 12.77
C GLU A 167 -6.06 -2.80 13.04
N ALA A 168 -4.75 -2.54 13.11
CA ALA A 168 -3.76 -3.57 13.43
C ALA A 168 -3.97 -4.16 14.83
N VAL A 169 -4.22 -3.32 15.84
CA VAL A 169 -4.51 -3.76 17.21
C VAL A 169 -5.79 -4.60 17.27
N GLU A 170 -6.87 -4.15 16.63
CA GLU A 170 -8.13 -4.88 16.55
C GLU A 170 -7.98 -6.23 15.84
N GLY A 171 -7.11 -6.30 14.83
CA GLY A 171 -6.73 -7.53 14.14
C GLY A 171 -5.78 -8.44 14.91
N GLY A 172 -5.34 -8.06 16.13
CA GLY A 172 -4.39 -8.84 16.93
C GLY A 172 -2.94 -8.82 16.40
N ARG A 173 -2.61 -7.85 15.54
CA ARG A 173 -1.33 -7.71 14.82
C ARG A 173 -0.33 -6.90 15.64
N ALA A 174 0.11 -7.41 16.80
CA ALA A 174 0.93 -6.64 17.74
C ALA A 174 2.27 -6.15 17.14
N VAL A 175 2.94 -6.98 16.34
CA VAL A 175 4.21 -6.62 15.69
C VAL A 175 4.01 -5.49 14.69
N LEU A 176 3.01 -5.61 13.81
CA LEU A 176 2.64 -4.57 12.87
C LEU A 176 2.21 -3.26 13.55
N ALA A 177 1.45 -3.34 14.64
CA ALA A 177 1.06 -2.16 15.41
C ALA A 177 2.30 -1.40 15.93
N THR A 178 3.31 -2.10 16.43
CA THR A 178 4.59 -1.51 16.82
C THR A 178 5.31 -0.89 15.61
N ALA A 179 5.40 -1.60 14.49
CA ALA A 179 6.05 -1.09 13.28
C ALA A 179 5.39 0.21 12.76
N LEU A 180 4.05 0.30 12.83
CA LEU A 180 3.31 1.53 12.51
C LEU A 180 3.73 2.70 13.40
N THR A 181 3.90 2.49 14.71
CA THR A 181 4.39 3.55 15.60
C THR A 181 5.82 4.01 15.28
N ARG A 182 6.63 3.18 14.62
CA ARG A 182 7.97 3.55 14.17
C ARG A 182 7.91 4.31 12.85
N LEU A 183 7.13 3.85 11.88
CA LEU A 183 6.93 4.51 10.59
C LEU A 183 6.36 5.93 10.74
N PHE A 184 5.44 6.12 11.70
CA PHE A 184 4.86 7.43 12.03
C PHE A 184 5.57 8.12 13.21
N GLY A 185 6.68 7.55 13.67
CA GLY A 185 7.50 8.03 14.77
C GLY A 185 8.53 9.08 14.36
N ARG A 186 9.49 9.33 15.25
CA ARG A 186 10.59 10.29 15.03
C ARG A 186 11.95 9.63 15.21
N ILE A 187 12.92 10.00 14.39
CA ILE A 187 14.29 9.50 14.49
C ILE A 187 15.28 10.66 14.60
N GLU A 188 16.33 10.46 15.40
CA GLU A 188 17.47 11.36 15.47
C GLU A 188 18.51 10.97 14.41
N CYS A 189 18.89 11.91 13.55
CA CYS A 189 19.92 11.68 12.55
C CYS A 189 21.27 11.37 13.22
N PRO A 190 21.93 10.24 12.90
CA PRO A 190 23.21 9.88 13.50
C PRO A 190 24.35 10.84 13.09
N GLU A 191 24.21 11.54 11.96
CA GLU A 191 25.25 12.43 11.43
C GLU A 191 25.20 13.84 12.04
N CYS A 192 24.01 14.43 12.21
CA CYS A 192 23.86 15.83 12.66
C CYS A 192 23.01 16.01 13.93
N GLY A 193 22.42 14.95 14.48
CA GLY A 193 21.57 15.01 15.68
C GLY A 193 20.20 15.66 15.45
N SER A 194 19.82 15.93 14.20
CA SER A 194 18.49 16.50 13.90
C SER A 194 17.40 15.47 14.15
N LEU A 195 16.38 15.83 14.93
CA LEU A 195 15.20 15.00 15.19
C LEU A 195 14.08 15.33 14.18
N PHE A 196 13.59 14.35 13.44
CA PHE A 196 12.54 14.53 12.43
C PHE A 196 11.56 13.35 12.39
N ASN A 197 10.38 13.55 11.80
CA ASN A 197 9.36 12.52 11.64
C ASN A 197 9.59 11.74 10.35
N VAL A 198 9.54 10.40 10.43
CA VAL A 198 9.81 9.50 9.30
C VAL A 198 8.73 9.65 8.22
N ALA A 199 7.47 9.54 8.60
CA ALA A 199 6.30 9.71 7.73
C ALA A 199 6.21 11.08 7.04
N GLU A 200 6.49 12.19 7.75
CA GLU A 200 6.49 13.53 7.16
C GLU A 200 7.55 13.67 6.06
N HIS A 201 8.67 12.97 6.20
CA HIS A 201 9.71 12.99 5.19
C HIS A 201 9.31 12.24 3.92
N LEU A 202 8.71 11.04 4.05
CA LEU A 202 8.14 10.30 2.90
C LEU A 202 7.09 11.15 2.14
N ALA A 203 6.28 11.92 2.87
CA ALA A 203 5.33 12.86 2.28
C ALA A 203 5.99 14.01 1.50
N GLY A 204 7.20 14.40 1.90
CA GLY A 204 8.02 15.42 1.24
C GLY A 204 8.72 14.91 -0.02
N VAL A 205 9.22 13.67 0.01
CA VAL A 205 9.86 12.99 -1.14
C VAL A 205 8.85 12.67 -2.24
N SER A 206 7.62 12.29 -1.88
CA SER A 206 6.54 11.97 -2.82
C SER A 206 5.99 13.16 -3.63
N ARG A 207 6.49 14.38 -3.39
CA ARG A 207 6.13 15.60 -4.14
C ARG A 207 7.20 16.03 -5.15
N GLY A 208 8.24 15.22 -5.35
CA GLY A 208 9.36 15.45 -6.28
C GLY A 208 9.07 15.02 -7.71
#